data_AF-A0A183H8Q5-F1
#
_entry.id   AF-A0A183H8Q5-F1
#
_cell.length_a   1.000
_cell.length_b   1.000
_cell.length_c   1.000
_cell.angle_alpha   90.00
_cell.angle_beta   90.00
_cell.angle_gamma   90.00
#
_symmetry.space_group_name_H-M   'P 1'
#
loop_
_entity.id
_entity.type
_entity.pdbx_description
1 polymer ?
#
loop_
_entity_poly.entity_id
_entity_poly.type
_entity_poly.pdbx_seq_one_letter_code
_entity_poly.pdbx_strand_id
1 'polypeptide(L)'
;MKELIEFISPTMQIRDGSKIEEQGRTTGSEEWKKQRGETGSGKLTKRLLVPTEKEISEKMFSLEYDCAKDQYRRGVDLIKGWESLVSKQKNVCRVVDQANNVAYICCQEGKTSGEIWWSFDFDGHLVKNIEFRLDGIKKNDDGVIRAIICCGDICTVIPSTGELKMEMIESSKVDVKIYFSSEDAQLFLINLNSGDYANFLVKVFF
;
A
#
# COMPACT_ATOMS: atom_id res chain seq x y z
N MET A 1 30.30 1.94 60.56
CA MET A 1 28.99 1.93 59.89
C MET A 1 29.10 0.98 58.70
N LYS A 2 28.43 -0.18 58.81
CA LYS A 2 27.87 -1.10 57.77
C LYS A 2 28.65 -1.40 56.47
N GLU A 3 28.79 -2.61 55.94
CA GLU A 3 28.63 -4.02 56.37
C GLU A 3 29.42 -4.89 55.36
N LEU A 4 29.82 -6.08 55.82
CA LEU A 4 30.36 -7.22 55.06
C LEU A 4 29.26 -7.83 54.16
N ILE A 5 29.65 -8.55 53.10
CA ILE A 5 29.37 -9.99 52.89
C ILE A 5 29.77 -10.40 51.46
N GLU A 6 30.55 -11.47 51.39
CA GLU A 6 31.05 -12.16 50.20
C GLU A 6 30.02 -13.10 49.52
N PHE A 7 30.30 -13.40 48.25
CA PHE A 7 30.10 -14.67 47.51
C PHE A 7 28.80 -15.46 47.65
N ILE A 8 28.15 -15.76 46.51
CA ILE A 8 27.80 -17.15 46.12
C ILE A 8 27.84 -17.28 44.58
N SER A 9 28.68 -18.20 44.08
CA SER A 9 28.61 -18.79 42.73
C SER A 9 28.06 -20.23 42.83
N PRO A 10 27.59 -20.82 41.73
CA PRO A 10 26.38 -21.65 41.68
C PRO A 10 26.63 -23.14 41.93
N THR A 11 25.64 -23.84 42.50
CA THR A 11 25.59 -25.31 42.47
C THR A 11 24.19 -25.81 42.10
N MET A 12 24.18 -26.65 41.06
CA MET A 12 23.04 -27.37 40.48
C MET A 12 22.27 -28.19 41.53
N GLN A 13 20.95 -28.29 41.35
CA GLN A 13 20.20 -29.49 41.73
C GLN A 13 19.32 -29.94 40.56
N ILE A 14 19.73 -31.04 39.94
CA ILE A 14 18.89 -31.89 39.10
C ILE A 14 18.05 -32.74 40.04
N ARG A 15 16.72 -32.78 39.84
CA ARG A 15 15.89 -33.89 40.35
C ARG A 15 14.79 -34.22 39.35
N ASP A 16 14.77 -35.50 39.03
CA ASP A 16 13.98 -36.20 38.02
C ASP A 16 12.54 -36.47 38.47
N GLY A 17 11.59 -36.55 37.52
CA GLY A 17 10.26 -37.14 37.75
C GLY A 17 9.01 -36.35 37.27
N SER A 18 8.50 -36.74 36.10
CA SER A 18 7.09 -36.78 35.66
C SER A 18 6.24 -35.49 35.46
N LYS A 19 5.86 -35.28 34.20
CA LYS A 19 4.63 -34.69 33.61
C LYS A 19 3.92 -33.53 34.36
N ILE A 20 3.84 -32.37 33.70
CA ILE A 20 2.60 -31.75 33.17
C ILE A 20 3.01 -30.50 32.37
N GLU A 21 2.37 -30.34 31.22
CA GLU A 21 2.47 -29.24 30.27
C GLU A 21 2.10 -27.90 30.94
N GLU A 22 2.83 -26.82 30.63
CA GLU A 22 2.24 -25.48 30.56
C GLU A 22 3.17 -24.53 29.78
N GLN A 23 2.83 -24.40 28.49
CA GLN A 23 2.81 -23.18 27.68
C GLN A 23 3.65 -21.99 28.16
N GLY A 24 4.65 -21.62 27.36
CA GLY A 24 5.31 -20.33 27.53
C GLY A 24 6.26 -19.97 26.41
N ARG A 25 5.73 -19.28 25.38
CA ARG A 25 6.45 -18.51 24.34
C ARG A 25 7.23 -19.32 23.29
N THR A 26 6.48 -19.96 22.40
CA THR A 26 6.93 -20.16 21.01
C THR A 26 6.75 -18.86 20.21
N THR A 27 7.89 -18.32 19.77
CA THR A 27 8.10 -17.61 18.50
C THR A 27 7.02 -16.60 18.07
N GLY A 28 7.16 -15.34 18.53
CA GLY A 28 6.53 -14.21 17.84
C GLY A 28 7.18 -14.03 16.46
N SER A 29 6.39 -14.29 15.42
CA SER A 29 6.75 -14.26 14.00
C SER A 29 7.53 -13.01 13.59
N GLU A 30 8.53 -13.13 12.73
CA GLU A 30 9.40 -12.02 12.32
C GLU A 30 8.66 -10.81 11.70
N GLU A 31 7.39 -10.99 11.35
CA GLU A 31 6.47 -9.99 10.82
C GLU A 31 6.17 -8.84 11.79
N TRP A 32 6.09 -9.07 13.12
CA TRP A 32 5.79 -7.99 14.07
C TRP A 32 6.96 -7.02 14.27
N LYS A 33 8.19 -7.48 13.99
CA LYS A 33 9.40 -6.63 14.03
C LYS A 33 9.50 -5.77 12.77
N LYS A 34 9.06 -6.28 11.61
CA LYS A 34 9.11 -5.56 10.33
C LYS A 34 8.13 -4.38 10.24
N GLN A 35 7.04 -4.41 11.02
CA GLN A 35 6.05 -3.33 11.04
C GLN A 35 6.43 -2.09 11.87
N ARG A 36 7.55 -2.11 12.62
CA ARG A 36 7.95 -0.97 13.48
C ARG A 36 8.97 -0.01 12.89
N GLY A 37 9.49 -0.23 11.69
CA GLY A 37 10.29 0.78 10.98
C GLY A 37 11.57 1.25 11.69
N GLU A 38 12.06 0.55 12.71
CA GLU A 38 13.30 0.89 13.41
C GLU A 38 14.51 0.18 12.78
N THR A 39 14.84 0.51 11.53
CA THR A 39 16.21 0.31 11.00
C THR A 39 16.46 1.34 9.91
N GLY A 40 17.23 2.37 10.26
CA GLY A 40 17.76 3.35 9.33
C GLY A 40 18.71 2.71 8.32
N SER A 41 18.71 3.25 7.10
CA SER A 41 19.45 2.81 5.91
C SER A 41 18.87 1.57 5.20
N GLY A 42 17.60 1.62 4.84
CA GLY A 42 16.91 0.55 4.11
C GLY A 42 16.89 0.81 2.60
N LYS A 43 17.44 -0.12 1.80
CA LYS A 43 16.97 -0.35 0.42
C LYS A 43 15.43 -0.40 0.49
N LEU A 44 14.75 0.49 -0.23
CA LEU A 44 13.29 0.48 -0.39
C LEU A 44 12.87 -0.92 -0.85
N THR A 45 12.47 -1.78 0.09
CA THR A 45 11.82 -3.04 -0.26
C THR A 45 10.50 -2.66 -0.90
N LYS A 46 10.42 -2.82 -2.23
CA LYS A 46 9.21 -2.59 -3.02
C LYS A 46 8.03 -3.24 -2.29
N ARG A 47 7.08 -2.44 -1.82
CA ARG A 47 5.88 -2.98 -1.18
C ARG A 47 5.04 -3.70 -2.23
N LEU A 48 4.72 -4.96 -2.00
CA LEU A 48 3.95 -5.77 -2.93
C LEU A 48 2.63 -6.17 -2.26
N LEU A 49 1.53 -5.97 -2.97
CA LEU A 49 0.19 -6.30 -2.51
C LEU A 49 -0.13 -7.73 -2.93
N VAL A 50 -0.35 -8.59 -1.93
CA VAL A 50 -0.68 -10.01 -2.13
C VAL A 50 -2.11 -10.23 -1.62
N PRO A 51 -2.95 -11.00 -2.33
CA PRO A 51 -4.31 -11.30 -1.90
C PRO A 51 -4.32 -12.12 -0.60
N THR A 52 -5.36 -11.94 0.19
CA THR A 52 -5.65 -12.77 1.37
C THR A 52 -6.33 -14.07 0.93
N GLU A 53 -6.27 -15.10 1.78
CA GLU A 53 -7.00 -16.36 1.54
C GLU A 53 -8.50 -16.12 1.30
N LYS A 54 -9.08 -15.15 2.02
CA LYS A 54 -10.48 -14.75 1.85
C LYS A 54 -10.73 -14.21 0.44
N GLU A 55 -9.94 -13.25 -0.03
CA GLU A 55 -10.07 -12.67 -1.38
C GLU A 55 -9.91 -13.73 -2.49
N ILE A 56 -9.01 -14.70 -2.30
CA ILE A 56 -8.87 -15.85 -3.20
C ILE A 56 -10.13 -16.73 -3.17
N SER A 57 -10.65 -17.06 -1.99
CA SER A 57 -11.84 -17.90 -1.85
C SER A 57 -13.11 -17.22 -2.42
N GLU A 58 -13.21 -15.90 -2.27
CA GLU A 58 -14.28 -15.05 -2.81
C GLU A 58 -14.05 -14.71 -4.29
N LYS A 59 -12.91 -15.11 -4.86
CA LYS A 59 -12.49 -14.88 -6.25
C LYS A 59 -12.45 -13.39 -6.63
N MET A 60 -12.21 -12.51 -5.66
CA MET A 60 -12.17 -11.07 -5.86
C MET A 60 -11.22 -10.41 -4.88
N PHE A 61 -10.33 -9.56 -5.41
CA PHE A 61 -9.58 -8.57 -4.65
C PHE A 61 -10.12 -7.18 -4.98
N SER A 62 -10.29 -6.31 -3.97
CA SER A 62 -10.74 -4.93 -4.17
C SER A 62 -9.95 -3.98 -3.27
N LEU A 63 -9.34 -2.98 -3.88
CA LEU A 63 -8.62 -1.92 -3.19
C LEU A 63 -9.16 -0.56 -3.62
N GLU A 64 -9.48 0.26 -2.63
CA GLU A 64 -9.97 1.62 -2.82
C GLU A 64 -9.09 2.62 -2.08
N TYR A 65 -8.93 3.83 -2.60
CA TYR A 65 -8.28 4.94 -1.91
C TYR A 65 -9.14 6.20 -1.98
N ASP A 66 -9.32 6.82 -0.82
CA ASP A 66 -10.00 8.10 -0.61
C ASP A 66 -8.95 9.16 -0.26
N CYS A 67 -8.78 10.14 -1.14
CA CYS A 67 -7.79 11.19 -0.97
C CYS A 67 -8.22 12.27 0.03
N ALA A 68 -9.52 12.46 0.27
CA ALA A 68 -10.01 13.40 1.28
C ALA A 68 -9.62 12.90 2.68
N LYS A 69 -9.83 11.61 2.94
CA LYS A 69 -9.55 10.96 4.24
C LYS A 69 -8.11 10.45 4.38
N ASP A 70 -7.36 10.45 3.29
CA ASP A 70 -6.02 9.87 3.19
C ASP A 70 -5.98 8.41 3.66
N GLN A 71 -6.83 7.59 3.05
CA GLN A 71 -7.08 6.25 3.53
C GLN A 71 -7.41 5.27 2.41
N TYR A 72 -6.80 4.10 2.48
CA TYR A 72 -7.21 2.94 1.71
C TYR A 72 -8.29 2.13 2.43
N ARG A 73 -9.22 1.57 1.65
CA ARG A 73 -10.14 0.52 2.09
C ARG A 73 -9.86 -0.77 1.32
N ARG A 74 -9.63 -1.86 2.05
CA ARG A 74 -9.44 -3.20 1.50
C ARG A 74 -10.30 -4.17 2.28
N GLY A 75 -11.44 -4.55 1.71
CA GLY A 75 -12.48 -5.28 2.45
C GLY A 75 -12.97 -4.45 3.65
N VAL A 76 -12.81 -5.01 4.86
CA VAL A 76 -13.15 -4.32 6.12
C VAL A 76 -12.01 -3.47 6.68
N ASP A 77 -10.81 -3.64 6.13
CA ASP A 77 -9.61 -2.98 6.64
C ASP A 77 -9.47 -1.57 6.11
N LEU A 78 -8.97 -0.71 7.00
CA LEU A 78 -8.90 0.73 6.85
C LEU A 78 -7.46 1.16 7.13
N ILE A 79 -6.73 1.56 6.10
CA ILE A 79 -5.27 1.74 6.14
C ILE A 79 -4.94 3.21 5.84
N LYS A 80 -4.38 3.93 6.81
CA LYS A 80 -4.10 5.37 6.70
C LYS A 80 -2.82 5.66 5.91
N GLY A 81 -2.81 6.80 5.22
CA GLY A 81 -1.69 7.36 4.48
C GLY A 81 -1.60 6.79 3.07
N TRP A 82 -1.59 7.66 2.06
CA TRP A 82 -1.48 7.29 0.66
C TRP A 82 -0.20 6.50 0.34
N GLU A 83 0.90 6.77 1.02
CA GLU A 83 2.18 6.10 0.84
C GLU A 83 2.19 4.67 1.39
N SER A 84 1.23 4.32 2.25
CA SER A 84 1.24 3.07 3.02
C SER A 84 1.18 1.82 2.16
N LEU A 85 0.53 1.88 0.98
CA LEU A 85 0.38 0.77 0.03
C LEU A 85 1.10 1.00 -1.30
N VAL A 86 1.82 2.12 -1.43
CA VAL A 86 2.57 2.46 -2.63
C VAL A 86 3.86 1.64 -2.68
N SER A 87 4.12 1.02 -3.82
CA SER A 87 5.31 0.21 -4.07
C SER A 87 6.54 1.05 -4.36
N LYS A 88 6.34 2.18 -5.08
CA LYS A 88 7.38 3.16 -5.41
C LYS A 88 6.74 4.52 -5.59
N GLN A 89 7.42 5.55 -5.09
CA GLN A 89 7.08 6.94 -5.34
C GLN A 89 8.34 7.75 -5.61
N LYS A 90 8.21 8.85 -6.35
CA LYS A 90 9.27 9.84 -6.53
C LYS A 90 8.66 11.20 -6.80
N ASN A 91 9.20 12.22 -6.12
CA ASN A 91 8.85 13.63 -6.32
C ASN A 91 7.34 13.94 -6.21
N VAL A 92 6.57 13.17 -5.44
CA VAL A 92 5.14 13.39 -5.24
C VAL A 92 4.83 13.60 -3.77
N CYS A 93 3.77 14.34 -3.49
CA CYS A 93 3.22 14.53 -2.15
C CYS A 93 1.70 14.68 -2.22
N ARG A 94 1.04 14.38 -1.11
CA ARG A 94 -0.36 14.75 -0.88
C ARG A 94 -0.41 16.15 -0.28
N VAL A 95 -1.26 16.99 -0.84
CA VAL A 95 -1.53 18.36 -0.37
C VAL A 95 -2.96 18.43 0.14
N VAL A 96 -3.14 19.10 1.28
CA VAL A 96 -4.44 19.51 1.81
C VAL A 96 -4.51 21.02 1.72
N ASP A 97 -5.34 21.52 0.81
CA ASP A 97 -5.60 22.94 0.67
C ASP A 97 -6.85 23.29 1.48
N GLN A 98 -6.63 23.82 2.68
CA GLN A 98 -7.70 24.21 3.59
C GLN A 98 -8.50 25.41 3.08
N ALA A 99 -7.87 26.32 2.34
CA ALA A 99 -8.54 27.52 1.84
C ALA A 99 -9.56 27.16 0.75
N ASN A 100 -9.21 26.20 -0.11
CA ASN A 100 -10.09 25.68 -1.17
C ASN A 100 -10.91 24.45 -0.74
N ASN A 101 -10.69 23.96 0.47
CA ASN A 101 -11.35 22.78 1.04
C ASN A 101 -11.21 21.52 0.16
N VAL A 102 -9.99 21.26 -0.33
CA VAL A 102 -9.68 20.11 -1.20
C VAL A 102 -8.43 19.37 -0.74
N ALA A 103 -8.32 18.11 -1.15
CA ALA A 103 -7.08 17.32 -1.10
C ALA A 103 -6.75 16.76 -2.49
N TYR A 104 -5.47 16.58 -2.77
CA TYR A 104 -4.96 15.99 -4.01
C TYR A 104 -3.51 15.51 -3.84
N ILE A 105 -3.04 14.73 -4.80
CA ILE A 105 -1.63 14.37 -4.96
C ILE A 105 -1.03 15.15 -6.14
N CYS A 106 0.12 15.76 -5.97
CA CYS A 106 0.84 16.49 -7.01
C CYS A 106 2.35 16.27 -6.93
N CYS A 107 3.10 16.90 -7.84
CA CYS A 107 4.54 16.99 -7.72
C CYS A 107 4.93 17.76 -6.44
N GLN A 108 6.03 17.36 -5.80
CA GLN A 108 6.65 18.13 -4.73
C GLN A 108 7.11 19.49 -5.25
N GLU A 109 7.14 20.49 -4.38
CA GLU A 109 7.58 21.84 -4.71
C GLU A 109 8.96 21.86 -5.40
N GLY A 110 9.05 22.59 -6.51
CA GLY A 110 10.26 22.68 -7.34
C GLY A 110 10.58 21.41 -8.15
N LYS A 111 9.65 20.44 -8.24
CA LYS A 111 9.77 19.28 -9.12
C LYS A 111 8.78 19.40 -10.28
N THR A 112 9.29 19.20 -11.49
CA THR A 112 8.49 19.27 -12.72
C THR A 112 7.89 17.92 -13.13
N SER A 113 8.28 16.83 -12.47
CA SER A 113 7.77 15.49 -12.74
C SER A 113 7.80 14.60 -11.49
N GLY A 114 6.85 13.67 -11.47
CA GLY A 114 6.65 12.73 -10.38
C GLY A 114 6.14 11.37 -10.85
N GLU A 115 6.20 10.38 -9.97
CA GLU A 115 5.66 9.04 -10.23
C GLU A 115 5.14 8.38 -8.95
N ILE A 116 4.07 7.59 -9.10
CA ILE A 116 3.46 6.76 -8.05
C ILE A 116 3.07 5.40 -8.62
N TRP A 117 3.43 4.33 -7.92
CA TRP A 117 3.37 2.95 -8.42
C TRP A 117 2.73 2.05 -7.38
N TRP A 118 1.75 1.25 -7.78
CA TRP A 118 1.23 0.12 -7.01
C TRP A 118 1.56 -1.17 -7.74
N SER A 119 1.94 -2.19 -6.99
CA SER A 119 2.33 -3.49 -7.52
C SER A 119 1.61 -4.58 -6.76
N PHE A 120 0.96 -5.47 -7.52
CA PHE A 120 0.17 -6.58 -7.04
C PHE A 120 0.80 -7.88 -7.54
N ASP A 121 0.96 -8.84 -6.63
CA ASP A 121 1.34 -10.21 -6.95
C ASP A 121 0.31 -11.14 -6.33
N PHE A 122 -0.48 -11.76 -7.19
CA PHE A 122 -1.58 -12.63 -6.83
C PHE A 122 -1.13 -14.07 -6.57
N ASP A 123 0.14 -14.27 -6.21
CA ASP A 123 0.71 -15.54 -5.76
C ASP A 123 0.42 -16.72 -6.69
N GLY A 124 0.54 -16.48 -8.00
CA GLY A 124 0.25 -17.46 -9.04
C GLY A 124 -1.23 -17.64 -9.40
N HIS A 125 -2.16 -17.02 -8.67
CA HIS A 125 -3.57 -16.96 -9.07
C HIS A 125 -3.73 -16.08 -10.31
N LEU A 126 -4.23 -16.66 -11.39
CA LEU A 126 -4.42 -15.96 -12.65
C LEU A 126 -5.56 -14.94 -12.51
N VAL A 127 -5.25 -13.69 -12.82
CA VAL A 127 -6.25 -12.63 -12.92
C VAL A 127 -7.05 -12.85 -14.20
N LYS A 128 -8.37 -12.99 -14.12
CA LYS A 128 -9.25 -13.05 -15.30
C LYS A 128 -9.62 -11.66 -15.79
N ASN A 129 -10.12 -10.83 -14.88
CA ASN A 129 -10.64 -9.51 -15.20
C ASN A 129 -10.10 -8.46 -14.22
N ILE A 130 -9.91 -7.24 -14.72
CA ILE A 130 -9.60 -6.07 -13.93
C ILE A 130 -10.60 -4.96 -14.25
N GLU A 131 -11.13 -4.35 -13.20
CA GLU A 131 -11.81 -3.06 -13.28
C GLU A 131 -10.95 -2.02 -12.56
N PHE A 132 -10.61 -0.96 -13.27
CA PHE A 132 -9.79 0.13 -12.76
C PHE A 132 -10.54 1.45 -12.92
N ARG A 133 -10.49 2.30 -11.88
CA ARG A 133 -11.02 3.66 -11.92
C ARG A 133 -10.07 4.65 -11.24
N LEU A 134 -9.91 5.81 -11.88
CA LEU A 134 -9.07 6.92 -11.46
C LEU A 134 -9.84 8.23 -11.62
N ASP A 135 -10.27 8.83 -10.53
CA ASP A 135 -11.06 10.06 -10.52
C ASP A 135 -10.27 11.26 -9.98
N GLY A 136 -10.78 12.46 -10.22
CA GLY A 136 -10.15 13.69 -9.71
C GLY A 136 -8.84 14.05 -10.42
N ILE A 137 -8.70 13.69 -11.71
CA ILE A 137 -7.57 14.12 -12.53
C ILE A 137 -7.81 15.56 -12.98
N LYS A 138 -6.95 16.49 -12.58
CA LYS A 138 -6.94 17.87 -13.05
C LYS A 138 -5.55 18.23 -13.55
N LYS A 139 -5.50 18.87 -14.72
CA LYS A 139 -4.27 19.30 -15.39
C LYS A 139 -4.54 20.58 -16.18
N ASN A 140 -3.51 21.40 -16.37
CA ASN A 140 -3.52 22.50 -17.32
C ASN A 140 -3.24 21.97 -18.75
N ASP A 141 -3.25 22.85 -19.75
CA ASP A 141 -3.14 22.44 -21.17
C ASP A 141 -1.83 21.69 -21.48
N ASP A 142 -0.74 22.05 -20.80
CA ASP A 142 0.59 21.42 -20.95
C ASP A 142 0.84 20.27 -19.96
N GLY A 143 -0.06 20.09 -19.00
CA GLY A 143 0.06 19.10 -17.94
C GLY A 143 -0.19 17.70 -18.45
N VAL A 144 0.61 16.74 -17.99
CA VAL A 144 0.44 15.33 -18.33
C VAL A 144 0.28 14.52 -17.05
N ILE A 145 -0.88 13.86 -16.93
CA ILE A 145 -1.07 12.72 -16.05
C ILE A 145 -1.27 11.51 -16.96
N ARG A 146 -0.32 10.57 -16.92
CA ARG A 146 -0.38 9.33 -17.69
C ARG A 146 -0.42 8.15 -16.73
N ALA A 147 -1.55 7.48 -16.68
CA ALA A 147 -1.72 6.25 -15.93
C ALA A 147 -1.59 5.04 -16.86
N ILE A 148 -0.86 4.02 -16.42
CA ILE A 148 -0.56 2.80 -17.18
C ILE A 148 -0.79 1.63 -16.25
N ILE A 149 -1.54 0.63 -16.71
CA ILE A 149 -1.64 -0.67 -16.05
C ILE A 149 -0.88 -1.70 -16.87
N CYS A 150 -0.08 -2.54 -16.22
CA CYS A 150 0.63 -3.65 -16.84
C CYS A 150 0.19 -4.96 -16.18
N CYS A 151 -0.20 -5.95 -16.97
CA CYS A 151 -0.55 -7.30 -16.55
C CYS A 151 0.46 -8.27 -17.19
N GLY A 152 1.46 -8.69 -16.42
CA GLY A 152 2.64 -9.37 -16.99
C GLY A 152 3.34 -8.49 -18.02
N ASP A 153 3.40 -8.94 -19.27
CA ASP A 153 4.07 -8.24 -20.37
C ASP A 153 3.14 -7.29 -21.17
N ILE A 154 1.84 -7.30 -20.87
CA ILE A 154 0.85 -6.46 -21.55
C ILE A 154 0.66 -5.17 -20.76
N CYS A 155 0.93 -4.02 -21.37
CA CYS A 155 0.70 -2.71 -20.75
C CYS A 155 -0.31 -1.89 -21.56
N THR A 156 -1.27 -1.30 -20.87
CA THR A 156 -2.33 -0.46 -21.45
C THR A 156 -2.35 0.89 -20.75
N VAL A 157 -2.43 1.96 -21.55
CA VAL A 157 -2.66 3.31 -21.02
C VAL A 157 -4.11 3.42 -20.58
N ILE A 158 -4.34 3.87 -19.35
CA ILE A 158 -5.68 4.13 -18.84
C ILE A 158 -6.24 5.38 -19.57
N PRO A 159 -7.46 5.30 -20.14
CA PRO A 159 -8.08 6.42 -20.83
C PRO A 159 -8.21 7.67 -19.96
N SER A 160 -8.39 8.84 -20.59
CA SER A 160 -8.59 10.10 -19.87
C SER A 160 -9.89 10.14 -19.06
N THR A 161 -10.84 9.24 -19.33
CA THR A 161 -12.02 9.04 -18.50
C THR A 161 -11.68 8.48 -17.12
N GLY A 162 -10.48 7.93 -16.94
CA GLY A 162 -10.05 7.30 -15.69
C GLY A 162 -10.50 5.86 -15.52
N GLU A 163 -11.41 5.37 -16.36
CA GLU A 163 -11.96 4.02 -16.28
C GLU A 163 -11.33 3.09 -17.31
N LEU A 164 -10.99 1.88 -16.87
CA LEU A 164 -10.48 0.82 -17.74
C LEU A 164 -11.01 -0.53 -17.26
N LYS A 165 -11.48 -1.34 -18.20
CA LYS A 165 -11.78 -2.75 -17.99
C LYS A 165 -10.89 -3.58 -18.88
N MET A 166 -10.33 -4.64 -18.31
CA MET A 166 -9.52 -5.62 -19.03
C MET A 166 -10.05 -7.01 -18.70
N GLU A 167 -10.11 -7.87 -19.71
CA GLU A 167 -10.63 -9.23 -19.61
C GLU A 167 -9.62 -10.21 -20.20
N MET A 168 -9.79 -11.50 -19.90
CA MET A 168 -8.94 -12.59 -20.40
C MET A 168 -7.45 -12.33 -20.11
N ILE A 169 -7.16 -11.79 -18.93
CA ILE A 169 -5.79 -11.67 -18.45
C ILE A 169 -5.33 -13.09 -18.06
N GLU A 170 -4.05 -13.39 -18.30
CA GLU A 170 -3.42 -14.67 -17.89
C GLU A 170 -2.12 -14.38 -17.14
N SER A 171 -2.19 -13.42 -16.21
CA SER A 171 -1.06 -13.01 -15.38
C SER A 171 -1.46 -13.00 -13.91
N SER A 172 -0.53 -13.36 -13.03
CA SER A 172 -0.67 -13.17 -11.59
C SER A 172 -0.07 -11.84 -11.12
N LYS A 173 0.53 -11.03 -12.02
CA LYS A 173 1.23 -9.79 -11.65
C LYS A 173 0.60 -8.61 -12.34
N VAL A 174 0.25 -7.60 -11.54
CA VAL A 174 -0.33 -6.36 -12.03
C VAL A 174 0.46 -5.19 -11.46
N ASP A 175 0.85 -4.25 -12.30
CA ASP A 175 1.45 -2.98 -11.88
C ASP A 175 0.59 -1.82 -12.38
N VAL A 176 0.29 -0.86 -11.51
CA VAL A 176 -0.32 0.42 -11.88
C VAL A 176 0.71 1.52 -11.68
N LYS A 177 1.02 2.27 -12.72
CA LYS A 177 2.03 3.34 -12.71
C LYS A 177 1.39 4.63 -13.19
N ILE A 178 1.54 5.69 -12.41
CA ILE A 178 1.06 7.02 -12.78
C ILE A 178 2.24 7.97 -12.83
N TYR A 179 2.36 8.67 -13.96
CA TYR A 179 3.39 9.67 -14.22
C TYR A 179 2.76 11.06 -14.29
N PHE A 180 3.45 12.02 -13.68
CA PHE A 180 3.09 13.44 -13.66
C PHE A 180 4.16 14.22 -14.42
N SER A 181 3.73 15.19 -15.21
CA SER A 181 4.59 16.23 -15.79
C SER A 181 3.83 17.54 -15.71
N SER A 182 4.35 18.51 -14.96
CA SER A 182 3.77 19.82 -14.57
C SER A 182 3.59 19.95 -13.06
N GLU A 183 3.78 21.18 -12.55
CA GLU A 183 3.53 21.56 -11.15
C GLU A 183 2.03 21.64 -10.84
N ASP A 184 1.20 21.93 -11.85
CA ASP A 184 -0.26 22.07 -11.71
C ASP A 184 -1.03 20.75 -11.90
N ALA A 185 -0.33 19.64 -12.14
CA ALA A 185 -0.94 18.34 -12.30
C ALA A 185 -1.40 17.79 -10.94
N GLN A 186 -2.72 17.65 -10.79
CA GLN A 186 -3.37 17.18 -9.57
C GLN A 186 -4.07 15.84 -9.83
N LEU A 187 -3.72 14.82 -9.05
CA LEU A 187 -4.35 13.51 -9.05
C LEU A 187 -5.25 13.41 -7.82
N PHE A 188 -6.40 12.74 -7.95
CA PHE A 188 -7.35 12.53 -6.86
C PHE A 188 -7.89 13.81 -6.22
N LEU A 189 -7.97 14.89 -7.00
CA LEU A 189 -8.57 16.13 -6.53
C LEU A 189 -10.00 15.89 -6.05
N ILE A 190 -10.23 16.18 -4.78
CA ILE A 190 -11.51 15.94 -4.12
C ILE A 190 -11.76 16.97 -3.01
N ASN A 191 -13.03 17.28 -2.77
CA ASN A 191 -13.45 18.13 -1.67
C ASN A 191 -13.30 17.39 -0.33
N LEU A 192 -12.79 18.05 0.71
CA LEU A 192 -12.57 17.43 2.02
C LEU A 192 -13.85 16.97 2.72
N ASN A 193 -15.00 17.56 2.36
CA ASN A 193 -16.32 17.21 2.89
C ASN A 193 -17.09 16.28 1.96
N SER A 194 -16.45 15.73 0.92
CA SER A 194 -17.07 14.64 0.16
C SER A 194 -17.41 13.49 1.11
N GLY A 195 -18.55 12.83 0.89
CA GLY A 195 -18.84 11.57 1.56
C GLY A 195 -17.82 10.48 1.20
N ASP A 196 -18.12 9.25 1.59
CA ASP A 196 -17.28 8.09 1.26
C ASP A 196 -17.14 7.93 -0.26
N TYR A 197 -16.00 8.34 -0.80
CA TYR A 197 -15.73 8.33 -2.24
C TYR A 197 -14.30 7.88 -2.51
N ALA A 198 -14.16 6.83 -3.31
CA ALA A 198 -12.86 6.35 -3.74
C ALA A 198 -12.42 7.05 -5.02
N ASN A 199 -11.30 7.76 -4.97
CA ASN A 199 -10.63 8.34 -6.13
C ASN A 199 -9.86 7.31 -6.95
N PHE A 200 -9.43 6.23 -6.32
CA PHE A 200 -8.76 5.11 -6.96
C PHE A 200 -9.45 3.83 -6.56
N LEU A 201 -9.76 3.00 -7.54
CA LEU A 201 -10.35 1.69 -7.34
C LEU A 201 -9.66 0.70 -8.27
N VAL A 202 -9.25 -0.43 -7.70
CA VAL A 202 -8.83 -1.61 -8.45
C VAL A 202 -9.63 -2.79 -7.95
N LYS A 203 -10.39 -3.42 -8.85
CA LYS A 203 -10.99 -4.73 -8.61
C LYS A 203 -10.35 -5.74 -9.53
N VAL A 204 -9.99 -6.86 -8.96
CA VAL A 204 -9.35 -7.97 -9.66
C VAL A 204 -10.16 -9.22 -9.40
N PHE A 205 -10.46 -9.97 -10.46
CA PHE A 205 -11.26 -11.19 -10.40
C PHE A 205 -10.42 -12.38 -10.82
N PHE A 206 -10.53 -13.49 -10.08
CA PHE A 206 -9.76 -14.73 -10.30
C PHE A 206 -10.57 -15.86 -10.96
#